data_AF-A0A535DRZ8-F1
#
_entry.id   AF-A0A535DRZ8-F1
#
_cell.length_a   1.000
_cell.length_b   1.000
_cell.length_c   1.000
_cell.angle_alpha   90.00
_cell.angle_beta   90.00
_cell.angle_gamma   90.00
#
_symmetry.space_group_name_H-M   'P 1'
#
loop_
_entity.id
_entity.type
_entity.pdbx_description
1 polymer ?
#
loop_
_entity_poly.entity_id
_entity_poly.type
_entity_poly.pdbx_seq_one_letter_code
_entity_poly.pdbx_strand_id
1 'polypeptide(L)'
;MSDRGDKGPKERADAPSLEERATHSGSKIGDRRVRIIRPAASEFRRRGGHYVATPRVDAAQGRLGRVYERARHVLFGARLTSEEEAGERLSKKTGLAIMASDNISSSAYATEEAMRVLAFAGGAALALTMPIAIAVCVVLAVVVLSESRVIRAYPNGGGSYIVAKDNHGVLPGLVAASALLIDYV
;
A
#
# COMPACT_ATOMS: atom_id res chain seq x y z
N MET A 1 -62.29 20.15 4.72
CA MET A 1 -62.17 19.70 6.13
C MET A 1 -61.17 18.55 6.16
N SER A 2 -60.00 18.79 6.76
CA SER A 2 -58.94 17.84 7.19
C SER A 2 -58.30 16.93 6.13
N ASP A 3 -57.07 17.15 5.69
CA ASP A 3 -55.79 17.12 6.43
C ASP A 3 -55.46 15.75 7.07
N ARG A 4 -54.49 15.06 6.46
CA ARG A 4 -53.53 14.17 7.14
C ARG A 4 -52.37 13.85 6.20
N GLY A 5 -51.25 14.53 6.40
CA GLY A 5 -49.92 14.04 6.01
C GLY A 5 -49.60 12.73 6.74
N ASP A 6 -48.58 11.96 6.33
CA ASP A 6 -47.17 12.14 6.73
C ASP A 6 -46.65 10.70 7.06
N LYS A 7 -45.43 10.20 6.84
CA LYS A 7 -44.14 10.69 6.33
C LYS A 7 -43.36 9.48 5.77
N GLY A 8 -42.67 9.67 4.65
CA GLY A 8 -41.56 8.79 4.24
C GLY A 8 -40.33 8.98 5.15
N PRO A 9 -39.35 8.06 5.12
CA PRO A 9 -38.28 7.99 6.11
C PRO A 9 -37.44 9.28 6.14
N LYS A 10 -37.26 9.84 7.34
CA LYS A 10 -36.37 10.97 7.60
C LYS A 10 -34.92 10.53 7.38
N GLU A 11 -34.37 10.88 6.23
CA GLU A 11 -32.94 10.78 5.95
C GLU A 11 -32.21 11.84 6.78
N ARG A 12 -31.20 11.40 7.52
CA ARG A 12 -30.47 12.17 8.54
C ARG A 12 -29.75 13.34 7.86
N ALA A 13 -30.12 14.55 8.23
CA ALA A 13 -29.42 15.77 7.86
C ALA A 13 -28.15 15.89 8.71
N ASP A 14 -26.97 15.60 8.14
CA ASP A 14 -25.65 16.00 8.66
C ASP A 14 -24.54 15.80 7.60
N ALA A 15 -24.81 16.11 6.33
CA ALA A 15 -23.78 16.26 5.31
C ALA A 15 -24.04 17.56 4.53
N PRO A 16 -23.02 18.39 4.25
CA PRO A 16 -23.19 19.59 3.43
C PRO A 16 -23.74 19.16 2.07
N SER A 17 -25.01 19.49 1.82
CA SER A 17 -25.75 19.04 0.64
C SER A 17 -25.17 19.70 -0.61
N LEU A 18 -24.42 18.95 -1.40
CA LEU A 18 -23.81 19.36 -2.69
C LEU A 18 -24.85 19.54 -3.83
N GLU A 19 -26.14 19.64 -3.50
CA GLU A 19 -27.22 19.80 -4.47
C GLU A 19 -27.97 21.10 -4.23
N GLU A 20 -27.68 22.13 -5.02
CA GLU A 20 -28.47 23.35 -5.04
C GLU A 20 -29.63 23.20 -6.02
N ARG A 21 -30.86 23.14 -5.48
CA ARG A 21 -32.07 22.89 -6.25
C ARG A 21 -32.78 24.21 -6.57
N ALA A 22 -32.37 24.88 -7.66
CA ALA A 22 -33.04 26.10 -8.12
C ALA A 22 -34.37 25.77 -8.83
N THR A 23 -35.48 26.26 -8.29
CA THR A 23 -36.82 26.04 -8.84
C THR A 23 -37.22 27.23 -9.71
N HIS A 24 -37.37 27.02 -11.03
CA HIS A 24 -37.97 28.02 -11.92
C HIS A 24 -39.44 27.68 -12.15
N SER A 25 -40.34 28.64 -11.86
CA SER A 25 -41.78 28.50 -12.06
C SER A 25 -42.16 28.97 -13.47
N GLY A 26 -42.69 28.08 -14.31
CA GLY A 26 -43.32 28.44 -15.59
C GLY A 26 -44.71 29.06 -15.39
N SER A 27 -45.21 29.79 -16.41
CA SER A 27 -46.49 30.54 -16.33
C SER A 27 -47.76 29.76 -16.68
N LYS A 28 -47.71 28.41 -16.71
CA LYS A 28 -48.88 27.54 -16.95
C LYS A 28 -49.07 26.57 -15.79
N ILE A 29 -50.32 26.34 -15.41
CA ILE A 29 -50.74 25.37 -14.38
C ILE A 29 -50.26 23.97 -14.83
N GLY A 30 -49.18 23.49 -14.22
CA GLY A 30 -48.62 22.15 -14.44
C GLY A 30 -47.12 22.09 -14.82
N ASP A 31 -46.47 23.19 -15.21
CA ASP A 31 -45.09 23.15 -15.72
C ASP A 31 -44.06 23.53 -14.65
N ARG A 32 -43.96 22.72 -13.59
CA ARG A 32 -42.93 22.86 -12.55
C ARG A 32 -41.74 21.98 -12.90
N ARG A 33 -40.77 22.54 -13.64
CA ARG A 33 -39.51 21.84 -13.96
C ARG A 33 -38.46 22.17 -12.92
N VAL A 34 -38.02 21.16 -12.18
CA VAL A 34 -36.88 21.27 -11.26
C VAL A 34 -35.62 20.99 -12.08
N ARG A 35 -34.81 22.02 -12.36
CA ARG A 35 -33.50 21.84 -12.97
C ARG A 35 -32.49 21.64 -11.85
N ILE A 36 -32.10 20.40 -11.60
CA ILE A 36 -31.04 20.07 -10.63
C ILE A 36 -29.71 20.49 -11.28
N ILE A 37 -29.12 21.59 -10.81
CA ILE A 37 -27.79 22.02 -11.21
C ILE A 37 -26.83 21.37 -10.21
N ARG A 38 -25.93 20.52 -10.70
CA ARG A 38 -24.88 19.88 -9.89
C ARG A 38 -23.53 20.54 -10.22
N PRO A 39 -23.18 21.68 -9.59
CA PRO A 39 -21.95 22.40 -9.94
C PRO A 39 -20.67 21.60 -9.59
N ALA A 40 -20.73 20.69 -8.62
CA ALA A 40 -19.59 19.87 -8.15
C ALA A 40 -19.51 18.47 -8.80
N ALA A 41 -20.32 18.18 -9.83
CA ALA A 41 -20.34 16.85 -10.47
C ALA A 41 -19.03 16.47 -11.19
N SER A 42 -18.21 17.45 -11.55
CA SER A 42 -16.90 17.26 -12.18
C SER A 42 -15.76 17.06 -11.17
N GLU A 43 -16.03 17.26 -9.87
CA GLU A 43 -15.04 17.24 -8.79
C GLU A 43 -15.11 15.95 -7.95
N PHE A 44 -16.23 15.24 -8.00
CA PHE A 44 -16.44 14.00 -7.23
C PHE A 44 -16.97 12.88 -8.11
N ARG A 45 -16.23 11.76 -8.19
CA ARG A 45 -16.65 10.55 -8.93
C ARG A 45 -17.38 9.61 -7.97
N ARG A 46 -18.63 9.25 -8.29
CA ARG A 46 -19.44 8.33 -7.47
C ARG A 46 -19.19 6.88 -7.90
N ARG A 47 -18.68 6.03 -7.00
CA ARG A 47 -18.56 4.57 -7.21
C ARG A 47 -19.12 3.85 -5.99
N GLY A 48 -20.14 3.02 -6.19
CA GLY A 48 -20.62 2.08 -5.16
C GLY A 48 -21.17 2.69 -3.86
N GLY A 49 -21.65 3.94 -3.86
CA GLY A 49 -22.27 4.57 -2.66
C GLY A 49 -21.41 5.61 -1.95
N HIS A 50 -20.14 5.78 -2.33
CA HIS A 50 -19.25 6.82 -1.80
C HIS A 50 -18.80 7.79 -2.91
N TYR A 51 -18.52 9.03 -2.53
CA TYR A 51 -18.04 10.10 -3.40
C TYR A 51 -16.52 10.23 -3.22
N VAL A 52 -15.75 10.01 -4.29
CA VAL A 52 -14.29 10.12 -4.28
C VAL A 52 -13.87 11.51 -4.76
N ALA A 53 -13.13 12.24 -3.93
CA ALA A 53 -12.55 13.53 -4.30
C ALA A 53 -11.55 13.32 -5.44
N THR A 54 -11.79 13.96 -6.58
CA THR A 54 -10.82 13.92 -7.68
C THR A 54 -9.57 14.75 -7.31
N PRO A 55 -8.39 14.46 -7.90
CA PRO A 55 -7.14 15.21 -7.65
C PRO A 55 -7.21 16.73 -7.90
N ARG A 56 -8.33 17.23 -8.42
CA ARG A 56 -8.60 18.66 -8.61
C ARG A 56 -8.97 19.38 -7.31
N VAL A 57 -9.41 18.67 -6.28
CA VAL A 57 -9.76 19.25 -4.97
C VAL A 57 -8.50 19.60 -4.15
N ASP A 58 -7.42 18.83 -4.34
CA ASP A 58 -6.13 19.03 -3.63
C ASP A 58 -5.16 19.97 -4.35
N ALA A 59 -5.53 20.50 -5.53
CA ALA A 59 -4.67 21.42 -6.26
C ALA A 59 -4.59 22.76 -5.52
N ALA A 60 -3.44 23.01 -4.86
CA ALA A 60 -3.20 24.23 -4.09
C ALA A 60 -3.62 25.49 -4.86
N GLN A 61 -4.67 26.15 -4.37
CA GLN A 61 -5.20 27.39 -4.94
C GLN A 61 -4.27 28.57 -4.59
N GLY A 62 -3.15 28.69 -5.34
CA GLY A 62 -2.23 29.82 -5.23
C GLY A 62 -0.94 29.63 -6.04
N ARG A 63 -0.36 30.71 -6.58
CA ARG A 63 0.95 30.65 -7.29
C ARG A 63 2.05 30.08 -6.41
N LEU A 64 2.06 30.42 -5.12
CA LEU A 64 3.01 29.91 -4.14
C LEU A 64 2.78 28.44 -3.80
N GLY A 65 1.52 28.02 -3.64
CA GLY A 65 1.16 26.62 -3.38
C GLY A 65 1.56 25.68 -4.51
N ARG A 66 1.46 26.12 -5.77
CA ARG A 66 1.91 25.33 -6.94
C ARG A 66 3.43 25.18 -7.02
N VAL A 67 4.18 26.21 -6.63
CA VAL A 67 5.65 26.13 -6.60
C VAL A 67 6.10 25.18 -5.49
N TYR A 68 5.47 25.26 -4.32
CA TYR A 68 5.72 24.34 -3.21
C TYR A 68 5.35 22.89 -3.54
N GLU A 69 4.17 22.66 -4.12
CA GLU A 69 3.77 21.32 -4.58
C GLU A 69 4.72 20.80 -5.67
N ARG A 70 5.16 21.65 -6.61
CA ARG A 70 6.11 21.23 -7.65
C ARG A 70 7.49 20.90 -7.07
N ALA A 71 7.97 21.66 -6.09
CA ALA A 71 9.22 21.34 -5.37
C ALA A 71 9.08 20.03 -4.58
N ARG A 72 7.97 19.85 -3.87
CA ARG A 72 7.65 18.62 -3.13
C ARG A 72 7.55 17.41 -4.07
N HIS A 73 6.93 17.57 -5.22
CA HIS A 73 6.75 16.51 -6.21
C HIS A 73 8.07 16.09 -6.88
N VAL A 74 9.05 17.00 -6.99
CA VAL A 74 10.41 16.68 -7.46
C VAL A 74 11.22 15.96 -6.39
N LEU A 75 11.07 16.35 -5.12
CA LEU A 75 11.79 15.76 -3.98
C LEU A 75 11.25 14.40 -3.55
N PHE A 76 9.92 14.22 -3.54
CA PHE A 76 9.25 13.04 -2.96
C PHE A 76 8.46 12.21 -3.97
N GLY A 77 8.32 12.65 -5.23
CA GLY A 77 7.52 11.97 -6.25
C GLY A 77 6.02 12.34 -6.21
N ALA A 78 5.25 11.79 -7.15
CA ALA A 78 3.80 11.99 -7.22
C ALA A 78 3.13 11.38 -5.98
N ARG A 79 2.16 12.08 -5.40
CA ARG A 79 1.32 11.51 -4.35
C ARG A 79 0.49 10.38 -4.95
N LEU A 80 0.84 9.14 -4.64
CA LEU A 80 0.01 7.99 -4.95
C LEU A 80 -1.23 8.08 -4.07
N THR A 81 -2.41 8.04 -4.69
CA THR A 81 -3.65 7.90 -3.95
C THR A 81 -3.66 6.50 -3.35
N SER A 82 -3.97 6.35 -2.05
CA SER A 82 -3.89 5.07 -1.33
C SER A 82 -4.72 3.92 -1.94
N GLU A 83 -5.60 4.22 -2.90
CA GLU A 83 -6.35 3.21 -3.67
C GLU A 83 -5.58 2.62 -4.86
N GLU A 84 -4.49 3.26 -5.32
CA GLU A 84 -3.64 2.80 -6.43
C GLU A 84 -2.37 2.04 -5.94
N GLU A 85 -1.95 2.25 -4.69
CA GLU A 85 -0.77 1.59 -4.08
C GLU A 85 -0.86 0.05 -4.06
N ALA A 86 -2.05 -0.51 -3.85
CA ALA A 86 -2.23 -1.96 -3.75
C ALA A 86 -2.12 -2.70 -5.09
N GLY A 87 -2.31 -1.99 -6.22
CA GLY A 87 -2.23 -2.56 -7.57
C GLY A 87 -0.92 -2.27 -8.29
N GLU A 88 -0.12 -1.33 -7.78
CA GLU A 88 1.12 -0.91 -8.42
C GLU A 88 2.25 -1.89 -8.10
N ARG A 89 2.64 -2.66 -9.12
CA ARG A 89 3.81 -3.56 -9.01
C ARG A 89 5.05 -2.69 -8.84
N LEU A 90 5.75 -2.84 -7.71
CA LEU A 90 7.03 -2.17 -7.50
C LEU A 90 7.97 -2.42 -8.68
N SER A 91 8.58 -1.34 -9.18
CA SER A 91 9.62 -1.44 -10.18
C SER A 91 10.79 -2.27 -9.64
N LYS A 92 11.48 -3.04 -10.49
CA LYS A 92 12.64 -3.85 -10.09
C LYS A 92 13.71 -3.03 -9.35
N LYS A 93 13.88 -1.76 -9.71
CA LYS A 93 14.85 -0.86 -9.08
C LYS A 93 14.44 -0.52 -7.66
N THR A 94 13.19 -0.14 -7.46
CA THR A 94 12.65 0.21 -6.14
C THR A 94 12.58 -1.01 -5.23
N GLY A 95 12.11 -2.15 -5.75
CA GLY A 95 12.07 -3.41 -5.01
C GLY A 95 13.46 -3.87 -4.58
N LEU A 96 14.47 -3.77 -5.46
CA LEU A 96 15.86 -4.07 -5.12
C LEU A 96 16.40 -3.15 -4.03
N ALA A 97 16.11 -1.84 -4.10
CA ALA A 97 16.59 -0.89 -3.10
C ALA A 97 16.06 -1.20 -1.69
N ILE A 98 14.77 -1.53 -1.58
CA ILE A 98 14.14 -1.88 -0.29
C ILE A 98 14.73 -3.19 0.25
N MET A 99 14.78 -4.24 -0.59
CA MET A 99 15.33 -5.54 -0.18
C MET A 99 16.81 -5.43 0.19
N ALA A 100 17.59 -4.63 -0.54
CA ALA A 100 19.01 -4.42 -0.24
C ALA A 100 19.22 -3.69 1.10
N SER A 101 18.37 -2.71 1.43
CA SER A 101 18.46 -1.98 2.69
C SER A 101 18.30 -2.91 3.90
N ASP A 102 17.33 -3.82 3.84
CA ASP A 102 17.07 -4.79 4.91
C ASP A 102 18.24 -5.78 5.09
N ASN A 103 18.75 -6.32 3.97
CA ASN A 103 19.92 -7.20 3.98
C ASN A 103 21.18 -6.51 4.53
N ILE A 104 21.41 -5.24 4.18
CA ILE A 104 22.56 -4.47 4.70
C ILE A 104 22.44 -4.31 6.21
N SER A 105 21.26 -3.94 6.72
CA SER A 105 21.01 -3.79 8.15
C SER A 105 21.26 -5.10 8.91
N SER A 106 20.74 -6.22 8.40
CA SER A 106 20.93 -7.54 8.99
C SER A 106 22.40 -7.95 9.03
N SER A 107 23.15 -7.78 7.93
CA SER A 107 24.57 -8.14 7.88
C SER A 107 25.45 -7.29 8.81
N ALA A 108 25.13 -6.00 8.97
CA ALA A 108 25.83 -5.12 9.90
C ALA A 108 25.64 -5.56 11.36
N TYR A 109 24.39 -5.79 11.77
CA TYR A 109 24.09 -6.25 13.14
C TYR A 109 24.64 -7.66 13.41
N ALA A 110 24.45 -8.60 12.48
CA ALA A 110 24.88 -9.98 12.64
C ALA A 110 26.41 -10.11 12.77
N THR A 111 27.17 -9.31 12.03
CA THR A 111 28.65 -9.34 12.11
C THR A 111 29.17 -8.78 13.43
N GLU A 112 28.56 -7.70 13.94
CA GLU A 112 28.88 -7.16 15.26
C GLU A 112 28.59 -8.17 16.37
N GLU A 113 27.39 -8.75 16.37
CA GLU A 113 26.97 -9.70 17.40
C GLU A 113 27.82 -10.98 17.38
N ALA A 114 28.17 -11.49 16.18
CA ALA A 114 29.07 -12.63 16.03
C ALA A 114 30.44 -12.37 16.65
N MET A 115 31.06 -11.20 16.39
CA MET A 115 32.34 -10.84 17.00
C MET A 115 32.21 -10.69 18.51
N ARG A 116 31.09 -10.14 19.00
CA ARG A 116 30.84 -9.98 20.43
C ARG A 116 30.77 -11.33 21.16
N VAL A 117 30.03 -12.28 20.60
CA VAL A 117 29.94 -13.65 21.12
C VAL A 117 31.31 -14.35 21.11
N LEU A 118 32.07 -14.23 20.01
CA LEU A 118 33.42 -14.79 19.92
C LEU A 118 34.38 -14.14 20.93
N ALA A 119 34.30 -12.82 21.12
CA ALA A 119 35.11 -12.11 22.11
C ALA A 119 34.82 -12.60 23.54
N PHE A 120 33.55 -12.85 23.88
CA PHE A 120 33.17 -13.47 25.16
C PHE A 120 33.66 -14.92 25.28
N ALA A 121 33.69 -15.68 24.19
CA ALA A 121 34.26 -17.02 24.16
C ALA A 121 35.80 -17.04 24.32
N GLY A 122 36.46 -15.89 24.10
CA GLY A 122 37.88 -15.66 24.36
C GLY A 122 38.65 -15.12 23.16
N GLY A 123 39.76 -14.41 23.40
CA GLY A 123 40.52 -13.73 22.34
C GLY A 123 41.03 -14.65 21.21
N ALA A 124 41.32 -15.91 21.50
CA ALA A 124 41.70 -16.90 20.49
C ALA A 124 40.54 -17.30 19.55
N ALA A 125 39.29 -17.21 20.02
CA ALA A 125 38.12 -17.53 19.22
C ALA A 125 37.88 -16.50 18.10
N LEU A 126 38.42 -15.28 18.22
CA LEU A 126 38.35 -14.27 17.14
C LEU A 126 39.01 -14.75 15.84
N ALA A 127 39.97 -15.67 15.91
CA ALA A 127 40.55 -16.30 14.71
C ALA A 127 39.51 -17.11 13.90
N LEU A 128 38.41 -17.55 14.53
CA LEU A 128 37.31 -18.25 13.87
C LEU A 128 36.40 -17.32 13.06
N THR A 129 36.52 -15.99 13.21
CA THR A 129 35.70 -15.03 12.47
C THR A 129 35.81 -15.24 10.96
N MET A 130 37.03 -15.40 10.45
CA MET A 130 37.26 -15.58 9.01
C MET A 130 36.68 -16.90 8.46
N PRO A 131 36.95 -18.08 9.05
CA PRO A 131 36.34 -19.32 8.58
C PRO A 131 34.81 -19.34 8.73
N ILE A 132 34.25 -18.71 9.78
CA ILE A 132 32.79 -18.57 9.92
C ILE A 132 32.22 -17.70 8.81
N ALA A 133 32.85 -16.55 8.50
CA ALA A 133 32.41 -15.68 7.42
C ALA A 133 32.40 -16.42 6.06
N ILE A 134 33.47 -17.19 5.77
CA ILE A 134 33.52 -18.02 4.56
C ILE A 134 32.39 -19.05 4.54
N ALA A 135 32.14 -19.73 5.66
CA ALA A 135 31.06 -20.71 5.76
C ALA A 135 29.68 -20.06 5.52
N VAL A 136 29.43 -18.88 6.08
CA VAL A 136 28.20 -18.10 5.84
C VAL A 136 28.07 -17.72 4.37
N CYS A 137 29.13 -17.24 3.72
CA CYS A 137 29.11 -16.94 2.28
C CYS A 137 28.78 -18.16 1.42
N VAL A 138 29.32 -19.33 1.76
CA VAL A 138 29.01 -20.60 1.07
C VAL A 138 27.54 -20.98 1.23
N VAL A 139 27.01 -20.91 2.46
CA VAL A 139 25.59 -21.18 2.71
C VAL A 139 24.70 -20.18 1.95
N LEU A 140 25.04 -18.89 1.96
CA LEU A 140 24.31 -17.87 1.22
C LEU A 140 24.30 -18.15 -0.29
N ALA A 141 25.42 -18.59 -0.86
CA ALA A 141 25.49 -18.98 -2.27
C ALA A 141 24.55 -20.16 -2.58
N VAL A 142 24.48 -21.17 -1.70
CA VAL A 142 23.55 -22.29 -1.84
C VAL A 142 22.09 -21.81 -1.79
N VAL A 143 21.76 -20.95 -0.82
CA VAL A 143 20.41 -20.36 -0.69
C VAL A 143 20.03 -19.59 -1.95
N VAL A 144 20.89 -18.70 -2.43
CA VAL A 144 20.64 -17.91 -3.65
C VAL A 144 20.38 -18.81 -4.85
N LEU A 145 21.19 -19.87 -5.02
CA LEU A 145 21.00 -20.82 -6.11
C LEU A 145 19.69 -21.62 -5.97
N SER A 146 19.31 -21.99 -4.75
CA SER A 146 18.06 -22.70 -4.45
C SER A 146 16.85 -21.83 -4.76
N GLU A 147 16.81 -20.61 -4.22
CA GLU A 147 15.70 -19.66 -4.41
C GLU A 147 15.59 -19.20 -5.87
N SER A 148 16.72 -19.08 -6.58
CA SER A 148 16.70 -18.78 -8.01
C SER A 148 15.99 -19.86 -8.84
N ARG A 149 15.94 -21.11 -8.37
CA ARG A 149 15.15 -22.17 -9.03
C ARG A 149 13.67 -22.00 -8.73
N VAL A 150 13.32 -21.70 -7.48
CA VAL A 150 11.94 -21.45 -7.04
C VAL A 150 11.32 -20.28 -7.81
N ILE A 151 12.03 -19.15 -7.94
CA ILE A 151 11.56 -17.97 -8.68
C ILE A 151 11.29 -18.30 -10.15
N ARG A 152 12.12 -19.16 -10.77
CA ARG A 152 11.91 -19.60 -12.16
C ARG A 152 10.72 -20.54 -12.32
N ALA A 153 10.47 -21.41 -11.33
CA ALA A 153 9.32 -22.31 -11.34
C ALA A 153 7.99 -21.59 -11.08
N TYR A 154 8.01 -20.47 -10.34
CA TYR A 154 6.83 -19.69 -9.97
C TYR A 154 6.92 -18.23 -10.46
N PRO A 155 6.87 -17.98 -11.79
CA PRO A 155 7.11 -16.65 -12.39
C PRO A 155 6.02 -15.62 -12.08
N ASN A 156 4.83 -16.08 -11.71
CA ASN A 156 3.71 -15.21 -11.33
C ASN A 156 3.76 -14.78 -9.85
N GLY A 157 4.79 -15.22 -9.11
CA GLY A 157 4.86 -15.07 -7.66
C GLY A 157 4.07 -16.14 -6.92
N GLY A 158 4.19 -16.15 -5.60
CA GLY A 158 3.47 -17.12 -4.75
C GLY A 158 3.89 -17.11 -3.28
N GLY A 159 5.11 -16.65 -2.98
CA GLY A 159 5.65 -16.70 -1.63
C GLY A 159 5.80 -18.12 -1.10
N SER A 160 6.44 -18.26 0.06
CA SER A 160 6.76 -19.58 0.64
C SER A 160 5.52 -20.41 0.94
N TYR A 161 4.36 -19.78 1.19
CA TYR A 161 3.08 -20.46 1.38
C TYR A 161 2.62 -21.24 0.14
N ILE A 162 2.54 -20.58 -1.03
CA ILE A 162 2.03 -21.23 -2.25
C ILE A 162 2.99 -22.33 -2.68
N VAL A 163 4.29 -22.08 -2.60
CA VAL A 163 5.33 -23.08 -2.93
C VAL A 163 5.21 -24.30 -2.01
N ALA A 164 5.13 -24.11 -0.69
CA ALA A 164 5.01 -25.23 0.25
C ALA A 164 3.69 -25.99 0.08
N LYS A 165 2.58 -25.27 -0.14
CA LYS A 165 1.25 -25.87 -0.36
C LYS A 165 1.20 -26.74 -1.61
N ASP A 166 1.77 -26.26 -2.70
CA ASP A 166 1.72 -26.96 -3.99
C ASP A 166 2.65 -28.20 -4.02
N ASN A 167 3.75 -28.20 -3.25
CA ASN A 167 4.70 -29.32 -3.23
C ASN A 167 4.47 -30.32 -2.08
N HIS A 168 4.00 -29.85 -0.93
CA HIS A 168 3.94 -30.66 0.31
C HIS A 168 2.54 -30.67 0.97
N GLY A 169 1.57 -29.98 0.37
CA GLY A 169 0.19 -29.94 0.85
C GLY A 169 -0.09 -28.85 1.89
N VAL A 170 -1.31 -28.86 2.42
CA VAL A 170 -1.86 -27.73 3.19
C VAL A 170 -1.14 -27.48 4.52
N LEU A 171 -0.80 -28.54 5.27
CA LEU A 171 -0.19 -28.40 6.59
C LEU A 171 1.20 -27.71 6.53
N PRO A 172 2.16 -28.15 5.67
CA PRO A 172 3.42 -27.42 5.48
C PRO A 172 3.23 -26.01 4.95
N GLY A 173 2.22 -25.79 4.10
CA GLY A 173 1.83 -24.44 3.66
C GLY A 173 1.49 -23.54 4.84
N LEU A 174 0.59 -23.97 5.72
CA LEU A 174 0.20 -23.20 6.90
C LEU A 174 1.38 -22.89 7.82
N VAL A 175 2.29 -23.85 8.04
CA VAL A 175 3.52 -23.61 8.81
C VAL A 175 4.36 -22.51 8.17
N ALA A 176 4.53 -22.53 6.84
CA ALA A 176 5.25 -21.47 6.12
C ALA A 176 4.56 -20.10 6.24
N ALA A 177 3.22 -20.06 6.20
CA ALA A 177 2.46 -18.83 6.38
C ALA A 177 2.58 -18.28 7.82
N SER A 178 2.51 -19.15 8.83
CA SER A 178 2.70 -18.78 10.23
C SER A 178 4.11 -18.29 10.51
N ALA A 179 5.13 -18.95 9.95
CA ALA A 179 6.52 -18.51 10.07
C ALA A 179 6.73 -17.11 9.47
N LEU A 180 6.17 -16.85 8.28
CA LEU A 180 6.19 -15.52 7.66
C LEU A 180 5.53 -14.46 8.53
N LEU A 181 4.37 -14.75 9.12
CA LEU A 181 3.70 -13.80 10.02
C LEU A 181 4.53 -13.46 11.25
N ILE A 182 5.29 -14.41 11.78
CA ILE A 182 6.18 -14.19 12.93
C ILE A 182 7.42 -13.39 12.51
N ASP A 183 7.99 -13.69 11.34
CA ASP A 183 9.15 -12.99 10.78
C ASP A 183 8.88 -11.49 10.57
N TYR A 184 7.61 -11.12 10.35
CA TYR A 184 7.19 -9.73 10.16
C TYR A 184 6.97 -8.92 11.46
N VAL A 185 6.91 -9.56 12.64
CA VAL A 185 6.63 -8.91 13.93
C VAL A 185 7.92 -8.56 14.65
#